data_AF-A0A7X7DF38-F1
#
_entry.id   AF-A0A7X7DF38-F1
#
_cell.length_a   1.000
_cell.length_b   1.000
_cell.length_c   1.000
_cell.angle_alpha   90.00
_cell.angle_beta   90.00
_cell.angle_gamma   90.00
#
_symmetry.space_group_name_H-M   'P 1'
#
loop_
_entity.id
_entity.type
_entity.pdbx_description
1 polymer ?
#
loop_
_entity_poly.entity_id
_entity_poly.type
_entity_poly.pdbx_seq_one_letter_code
_entity_poly.pdbx_strand_id
1 'polypeptide(L)'
;MLPRSIQIWTWTFPRTAPEVSPGTLQVVRQCVNRQRYEDARRGGNVAMGRWGLCIRAHALDLLNDGDQAQALKVLHDLLSTSPNDFEAHLAYMASAADPAAASNSAQIVFRNSEDPAHMERAAAILGIPKPNYESLPPVSPDDTGLRLVLIPLEPDSLWFLDDAVKLYEQITDIPVSIRRLEEPWEWKTPERIARQREVQRLLHVEGQPPIDFTGWSPKRYAETFRANVETADAFSRWQVEKLIAAITSAPGQYEVAPHLKRLKEHLKEKRSADWRTMYVALTRTNIYSGDSNFIFSMASCPPAETAAFLSYYMMLSSTLDESPASRARLTERIAKSLVAASIWQLDIPRSTDPACPTSYPDGVSRLDQQALVLSADIRSQLEKVRDSAGAPPAGAPP
;
A
#
# COMPACT_ATOMS: atom_id res chain seq x y z
N MET A 1 28.03 29.00 -0.09
CA MET A 1 26.74 29.49 -0.63
C MET A 1 25.63 28.89 0.22
N LEU A 2 24.84 29.71 0.91
CA LEU A 2 23.61 29.24 1.53
C LEU A 2 22.67 28.70 0.44
N PRO A 3 21.90 27.62 0.69
CA PRO A 3 20.82 27.27 -0.22
C PRO A 3 19.93 28.51 -0.37
N ARG A 4 19.52 28.85 -1.59
CA ARG A 4 18.43 29.82 -1.83
C ARG A 4 17.17 29.28 -1.13
N SER A 5 17.04 29.51 0.18
CA SER A 5 16.02 28.87 1.03
C SER A 5 14.66 29.54 0.86
N ILE A 6 14.65 30.77 0.36
CA ILE A 6 13.43 31.54 0.07
C ILE A 6 13.61 32.19 -1.30
N GLN A 7 12.77 31.78 -2.25
CA GLN A 7 12.57 32.49 -3.51
C GLN A 7 11.26 33.27 -3.36
N ILE A 8 11.31 34.59 -3.58
CA ILE A 8 10.15 35.48 -3.51
C ILE A 8 9.78 35.85 -4.94
N TRP A 9 8.55 35.53 -5.33
CA TRP A 9 8.00 35.91 -6.62
C TRP A 9 7.06 37.10 -6.44
N THR A 10 7.36 38.20 -7.12
CA THR A 10 6.54 39.42 -7.11
C THR A 10 5.79 39.52 -8.43
N TRP A 11 4.47 39.60 -8.35
CA TRP A 11 3.62 39.88 -9.51
C TRP A 11 2.97 41.25 -9.33
N THR A 12 3.12 42.13 -10.32
CA THR A 12 2.59 43.49 -10.27
C THR A 12 1.34 43.58 -11.13
N PHE A 13 0.24 44.08 -10.55
CA PHE A 13 -1.01 44.34 -11.27
C PHE A 13 -1.48 45.79 -11.07
N PRO A 14 -2.27 46.35 -12.00
CA PRO A 14 -2.86 47.66 -11.84
C PRO A 14 -3.72 47.70 -10.57
N ARG A 15 -3.72 48.83 -9.86
CA ARG A 15 -4.47 49.03 -8.61
C ARG A 15 -5.99 48.83 -8.75
N THR A 16 -6.49 48.78 -9.99
CA THR A 16 -7.89 48.61 -10.38
C THR A 16 -8.25 47.18 -10.78
N ALA A 17 -7.29 46.24 -10.80
CA ALA A 17 -7.59 44.84 -11.06
C ALA A 17 -8.33 44.21 -9.86
N PRO A 18 -9.38 43.43 -10.09
CA PRO A 18 -10.03 42.67 -9.02
C PRO A 18 -9.05 41.67 -8.40
N GLU A 19 -9.43 41.11 -7.25
CA GLU A 19 -8.68 40.09 -6.51
C GLU A 19 -7.95 39.07 -7.40
N VAL A 20 -6.81 38.58 -6.92
CA VAL A 20 -6.00 37.59 -7.63
C VAL A 20 -6.88 36.38 -7.99
N SER A 21 -7.22 36.25 -9.28
CA SER A 21 -8.07 35.17 -9.75
C SER A 21 -7.31 33.83 -9.75
N PRO A 22 -8.02 32.68 -9.68
CA PRO A 22 -7.40 31.37 -9.86
C PRO A 22 -6.58 31.24 -11.15
N GLY A 23 -7.03 31.87 -12.24
CA GLY A 23 -6.30 31.90 -13.51
C GLY A 23 -4.97 32.67 -13.40
N THR A 24 -4.95 33.78 -12.67
CA THR A 24 -3.71 34.53 -12.41
C THR A 24 -2.71 33.69 -11.61
N LEU A 25 -3.17 32.96 -10.58
CA LEU A 25 -2.31 32.06 -9.80
C LEU A 25 -1.75 30.92 -10.65
N GLN A 26 -2.53 30.40 -11.60
CA GLN A 26 -2.06 29.37 -12.54
C GLN A 26 -0.91 29.88 -13.42
N VAL A 27 -1.06 31.07 -14.01
CA VAL A 27 0.00 31.69 -14.84
C VAL A 27 1.27 31.92 -14.01
N VAL A 28 1.14 32.45 -12.79
CA VAL A 28 2.27 32.60 -11.87
C VAL A 28 2.94 31.26 -11.62
N ARG A 29 2.17 30.20 -11.32
CA ARG A 29 2.69 28.86 -11.06
C ARG A 29 3.45 28.29 -12.26
N GLN A 30 2.94 28.49 -13.48
CA GLN A 30 3.61 28.07 -14.72
C GLN A 30 4.96 28.76 -14.89
N CYS A 31 5.01 30.09 -14.74
CA CYS A 31 6.27 30.85 -14.79
C CYS A 31 7.27 30.40 -13.72
N VAL A 32 6.79 30.17 -12.49
CA VAL A 32 7.61 29.68 -11.36
C VAL A 32 8.19 28.30 -11.66
N ASN A 33 7.37 27.37 -12.17
CA ASN A 33 7.82 26.01 -12.47
C ASN A 33 8.84 25.99 -13.62
N ARG A 34 8.65 26.82 -14.65
CA ARG A 34 9.63 27.01 -15.72
C ARG A 34 10.97 27.53 -15.18
N GLN A 35 10.95 28.59 -14.36
CA GLN A 35 12.17 29.14 -13.76
C GLN A 35 12.88 28.07 -12.90
N ARG A 36 12.12 27.27 -12.15
CA ARG A 36 12.66 26.15 -11.38
C ARG A 36 13.35 25.14 -12.27
N TYR A 37 12.75 24.73 -13.38
CA TYR A 37 13.42 23.84 -14.33
C TYR A 37 14.72 24.44 -14.88
N GLU A 38 14.71 25.70 -15.29
CA GLU A 38 15.92 26.38 -15.82
C GLU A 38 17.03 26.49 -14.77
N ASP A 39 16.69 26.87 -13.53
CA ASP A 39 17.63 26.93 -12.41
C ASP A 39 18.15 25.52 -12.05
N ALA A 40 17.29 24.49 -12.09
CA ALA A 40 17.68 23.12 -11.81
C ALA A 40 18.65 22.56 -12.86
N ARG A 41 18.49 22.90 -14.14
CA ARG A 41 19.48 22.57 -15.19
C ARG A 41 20.86 23.15 -14.91
N ARG A 42 20.92 24.37 -14.35
CA ARG A 42 22.20 24.99 -13.97
C ARG A 42 22.78 24.38 -12.69
N GLY A 43 21.93 23.94 -11.76
CA GLY A 43 22.31 23.32 -10.49
C GLY A 43 22.63 21.83 -10.57
N GLY A 44 22.36 21.17 -11.70
CA GLY A 44 22.62 19.75 -11.93
C GLY A 44 21.65 18.81 -11.21
N ASN A 45 22.05 17.55 -11.07
CA ASN A 45 21.17 16.43 -10.69
C ASN A 45 20.47 16.61 -9.34
N VAL A 46 21.14 17.20 -8.34
CA VAL A 46 20.57 17.42 -7.00
C VAL A 46 19.41 18.43 -7.06
N ALA A 47 19.56 19.50 -7.83
CA ALA A 47 18.52 20.52 -7.98
C ALA A 47 17.33 19.97 -8.77
N MET A 48 17.58 19.16 -9.80
CA MET A 48 16.53 18.46 -10.55
C MET A 48 15.71 17.53 -9.66
N GLY A 49 16.36 16.66 -8.90
CA GLY A 49 15.66 15.74 -7.97
C GLY A 49 14.85 16.49 -6.93
N ARG A 50 15.40 17.57 -6.34
CA ARG A 50 14.70 18.37 -5.32
C ARG A 50 13.40 18.99 -5.83
N TRP A 51 13.35 19.38 -7.11
CA TRP A 51 12.21 20.09 -7.70
C TRP A 51 11.36 19.23 -8.63
N GLY A 52 11.50 17.90 -8.55
CA GLY A 52 10.88 16.96 -9.49
C GLY A 52 9.37 17.18 -9.69
N LEU A 53 8.60 17.38 -8.63
CA LEU A 53 7.16 17.68 -8.73
C LEU A 53 6.85 18.96 -9.54
N CYS A 54 7.66 20.01 -9.37
CA CYS A 54 7.48 21.27 -10.09
C CYS A 54 7.92 21.15 -11.55
N ILE A 55 8.99 20.40 -11.80
CA ILE A 55 9.52 20.15 -13.15
C ILE A 55 8.53 19.29 -13.93
N ARG A 56 7.96 18.25 -13.31
CA ARG A 56 6.88 17.44 -13.90
C ARG A 56 5.68 18.31 -14.25
N ALA A 57 5.24 19.18 -13.33
CA ALA A 57 4.14 20.10 -13.61
C ALA A 57 4.43 21.00 -14.82
N HIS A 58 5.66 21.54 -14.92
CA HIS A 58 6.07 22.32 -16.10
C HIS A 58 6.01 21.50 -17.40
N ALA A 59 6.44 20.24 -17.39
CA ALA A 59 6.33 19.38 -18.56
C ALA A 59 4.88 19.12 -18.97
N LEU A 60 3.98 18.91 -18.01
CA LEU A 60 2.56 18.74 -18.27
C LEU A 60 1.92 20.01 -18.84
N ASP A 61 2.31 21.19 -18.35
CA ASP A 61 1.88 22.47 -18.93
C ASP A 61 2.28 22.57 -20.41
N LEU A 62 3.54 22.22 -20.74
CA LEU A 62 4.02 22.20 -22.13
C LEU A 62 3.25 21.21 -23.03
N LEU A 63 2.90 20.03 -22.51
CA LEU A 63 2.06 19.07 -23.25
C LEU A 63 0.67 19.64 -23.53
N ASN A 64 0.05 20.31 -22.55
CA ASN A 64 -1.26 20.93 -22.69
C ASN A 64 -1.23 22.09 -23.71
N ASP A 65 -0.12 22.82 -23.78
CA ASP A 65 0.10 23.91 -24.74
C ASP A 65 0.49 23.39 -26.15
N GLY A 66 0.65 22.08 -26.32
CA GLY A 66 1.01 21.44 -27.59
C GLY A 66 2.52 21.41 -27.91
N ASP A 67 3.38 21.89 -27.01
CA ASP A 67 4.85 21.87 -27.18
C ASP A 67 5.44 20.51 -26.76
N GLN A 68 5.12 19.48 -27.54
CA GLN A 68 5.53 18.09 -27.27
C GLN A 68 7.04 17.91 -27.20
N ALA A 69 7.79 18.56 -28.10
CA ALA A 69 9.24 18.39 -28.18
C ALA A 69 9.94 18.92 -26.92
N GLN A 70 9.54 20.11 -26.45
CA GLN A 70 10.10 20.67 -25.23
C GLN A 70 9.63 19.91 -24.00
N ALA A 71 8.37 19.46 -23.96
CA ALA A 71 7.86 18.64 -22.86
C ALA A 71 8.65 17.32 -22.71
N LEU A 72 8.87 16.59 -23.80
CA LEU A 72 9.63 15.33 -23.78
C LEU A 72 11.07 15.54 -23.32
N LYS A 73 11.69 16.66 -23.68
CA LYS A 73 13.02 17.04 -23.20
C LYS A 73 13.02 17.28 -21.69
N VAL A 74 12.05 18.02 -21.16
CA VAL A 74 11.93 18.28 -19.72
C VAL A 74 11.71 16.97 -18.95
N LEU A 75 10.83 16.10 -19.45
CA LEU A 75 10.56 14.79 -18.87
C LEU A 75 11.81 13.90 -18.90
N HIS A 76 12.54 13.86 -20.02
CA HIS A 76 13.79 13.10 -20.11
C HIS A 76 14.83 13.59 -19.09
N ASP A 77 15.04 14.90 -19.00
CA ASP A 77 15.94 15.51 -18.01
C ASP A 77 15.52 15.12 -16.58
N LEU A 78 14.22 15.19 -16.28
CA LEU A 78 13.68 14.79 -14.97
C LEU A 78 13.92 13.30 -14.69
N LEU A 79 13.55 12.42 -15.61
CA LEU A 79 13.66 10.97 -15.45
C LEU A 79 15.11 10.49 -15.31
N SER A 80 16.07 11.20 -15.92
CA SER A 80 17.50 10.93 -15.75
C SER A 80 18.01 11.15 -14.32
N THR A 81 17.29 11.94 -13.51
CA THR A 81 17.66 12.28 -12.12
C THR A 81 16.68 11.74 -11.09
N SER A 82 15.45 11.47 -11.50
CA SER A 82 14.33 10.99 -10.68
C SER A 82 13.64 9.78 -11.34
N PRO A 83 14.34 8.64 -11.49
CA PRO A 83 13.83 7.48 -12.24
C PRO A 83 12.63 6.77 -11.56
N ASN A 84 12.28 7.16 -10.34
CA ASN A 84 11.12 6.62 -9.63
C ASN A 84 9.89 7.56 -9.72
N ASP A 85 9.96 8.63 -10.52
CA ASP A 85 8.81 9.46 -10.81
C ASP A 85 7.91 8.78 -11.84
N PHE A 86 7.08 7.85 -11.38
CA PHE A 86 6.21 7.06 -12.26
C PHE A 86 5.22 7.91 -13.04
N GLU A 87 4.74 9.02 -12.48
CA GLU A 87 3.87 9.95 -13.22
C GLU A 87 4.61 10.63 -14.38
N ALA A 88 5.89 10.98 -14.20
CA ALA A 88 6.71 11.49 -15.29
C ALA A 88 6.96 10.41 -16.36
N HIS A 89 7.16 9.15 -15.97
CA HIS A 89 7.27 8.04 -16.92
C HIS A 89 5.97 7.82 -17.70
N LEU A 90 4.81 7.88 -17.04
CA LEU A 90 3.49 7.74 -17.67
C LEU A 90 3.22 8.88 -18.65
N ALA A 91 3.59 10.12 -18.32
CA ALA A 91 3.49 11.25 -19.22
C ALA A 91 4.44 11.10 -20.42
N TYR A 92 5.68 10.67 -20.17
CA TYR A 92 6.69 10.47 -21.21
C TYR A 92 6.27 9.40 -22.21
N MET A 93 5.88 8.20 -21.76
CA MET A 93 5.48 7.10 -22.64
C MET A 93 4.21 7.40 -23.44
N ALA A 94 3.31 8.23 -22.91
CA ALA A 94 2.08 8.63 -23.62
C ALA A 94 2.34 9.65 -24.74
N SER A 95 3.47 10.35 -24.69
CA SER A 95 3.81 11.43 -25.65
C SER A 95 5.02 11.12 -26.52
N ALA A 96 5.81 10.09 -26.19
CA ALA A 96 7.00 9.72 -26.93
C ALA A 96 6.66 9.17 -28.32
N ALA A 97 7.28 9.73 -29.35
CA ALA A 97 7.16 9.22 -30.72
C ALA A 97 7.97 7.93 -30.95
N ASP A 98 9.02 7.71 -30.15
CA ASP A 98 9.85 6.50 -30.21
C ASP A 98 9.23 5.36 -29.37
N PRO A 99 8.80 4.26 -30.01
CA PRO A 99 8.25 3.11 -29.29
C PRO A 99 9.23 2.48 -28.30
N ALA A 100 10.54 2.53 -28.56
CA ALA A 100 11.54 1.94 -27.67
C ALA A 100 11.64 2.74 -26.36
N ALA A 101 11.67 4.07 -26.46
CA ALA A 101 11.68 4.95 -25.29
C ALA A 101 10.38 4.86 -24.47
N ALA A 102 9.22 4.75 -25.14
CA ALA A 102 7.95 4.51 -24.47
C ALA A 102 7.92 3.15 -23.76
N SER A 103 8.39 2.09 -24.41
CA SER A 103 8.49 0.74 -23.84
C SER A 103 9.41 0.70 -22.62
N ASN A 104 10.57 1.36 -22.66
CA ASN A 104 11.48 1.42 -21.51
C ASN A 104 10.83 2.09 -20.28
N SER A 105 10.13 3.21 -20.47
CA SER A 105 9.39 3.86 -19.39
C SER A 105 8.26 2.98 -18.86
N ALA A 106 7.52 2.29 -19.74
CA ALA A 106 6.49 1.35 -19.34
C ALA A 106 7.07 0.18 -18.51
N GLN A 107 8.23 -0.37 -18.89
CA GLN A 107 8.91 -1.42 -18.11
C GLN A 107 9.28 -0.95 -16.69
N ILE A 108 9.78 0.27 -16.56
CA ILE A 108 10.13 0.86 -15.25
C ILE A 108 8.88 1.00 -14.38
N VAL A 109 7.79 1.56 -14.92
CA VAL A 109 6.54 1.72 -14.17
C VAL A 109 5.97 0.36 -13.79
N PHE A 110 5.86 -0.57 -14.73
CA PHE A 110 5.27 -1.89 -14.50
C PHE A 110 6.02 -2.70 -13.43
N ARG A 111 7.37 -2.62 -13.43
CA ARG A 111 8.20 -3.36 -12.48
C ARG A 111 8.20 -2.78 -11.07
N ASN A 112 8.05 -1.46 -10.92
CA ASN A 112 8.34 -0.79 -9.65
C ASN A 112 7.12 -0.12 -8.99
N SER A 113 6.06 0.19 -9.74
CA SER A 113 4.87 0.85 -9.19
C SER A 113 4.05 -0.06 -8.28
N GLU A 114 3.55 0.49 -7.18
CA GLU A 114 2.56 -0.15 -6.31
C GLU A 114 1.11 0.21 -6.71
N ASP A 115 0.93 1.23 -7.58
CA ASP A 115 -0.39 1.67 -8.03
C ASP A 115 -0.92 0.80 -9.19
N PRO A 116 -2.09 0.13 -9.04
CA PRO A 116 -2.71 -0.66 -10.09
C PRO A 116 -3.00 0.10 -11.39
N ALA A 117 -3.40 1.36 -11.30
CA ALA A 117 -3.70 2.17 -12.49
C ALA A 117 -2.43 2.48 -13.29
N HIS A 118 -1.32 2.73 -12.60
CA HIS A 118 -0.02 2.89 -13.26
C HIS A 118 0.42 1.60 -13.96
N MET A 119 0.28 0.46 -13.28
CA MET A 119 0.62 -0.85 -13.84
C MET A 119 -0.24 -1.18 -15.06
N GLU A 120 -1.55 -0.92 -15.02
CA GLU A 120 -2.45 -1.16 -16.15
C GLU A 120 -2.08 -0.32 -17.38
N ARG A 121 -1.78 0.97 -17.20
CA ARG A 121 -1.33 1.84 -18.30
C ARG A 121 -0.01 1.37 -18.90
N ALA A 122 0.93 0.94 -18.07
CA ALA A 122 2.21 0.42 -18.52
C ALA A 122 2.06 -0.93 -19.24
N ALA A 123 1.26 -1.85 -18.68
CA ALA A 123 0.98 -3.16 -19.27
C ALA A 123 0.38 -3.05 -20.67
N ALA A 124 -0.52 -2.09 -20.89
CA ALA A 124 -1.12 -1.83 -22.20
C ALA A 124 -0.07 -1.51 -23.28
N ILE A 125 0.97 -0.73 -22.95
CA ILE A 125 2.07 -0.42 -23.87
C ILE A 125 2.96 -1.65 -24.10
N LEU A 126 3.14 -2.47 -23.06
CA LEU A 126 3.96 -3.69 -23.13
C LEU A 126 3.24 -4.88 -23.76
N GLY A 127 1.94 -4.77 -24.07
CA GLY A 127 1.13 -5.88 -24.56
C GLY A 127 0.90 -6.99 -23.52
N ILE A 128 1.02 -6.66 -22.22
CA ILE A 128 0.80 -7.62 -21.13
C ILE A 128 -0.69 -7.65 -20.82
N PRO A 129 -1.36 -8.83 -20.88
CA PRO A 129 -2.79 -8.93 -20.64
C PRO A 129 -3.12 -8.59 -19.19
N LYS A 130 -4.22 -7.86 -18.99
CA LYS A 130 -4.75 -7.57 -17.65
C LYS A 130 -5.17 -8.87 -16.97
N PRO A 131 -4.74 -9.14 -15.73
CA PRO A 131 -5.24 -10.26 -14.95
C PRO A 131 -6.75 -10.16 -14.79
N ASN A 132 -7.44 -11.29 -15.01
CA ASN A 132 -8.89 -11.36 -14.90
C ASN A 132 -9.28 -12.17 -13.66
N TYR A 133 -9.89 -11.52 -12.66
CA TYR A 133 -10.38 -12.20 -11.45
C TYR A 133 -11.34 -13.35 -11.77
N GLU A 134 -12.24 -13.17 -12.74
CA GLU A 134 -13.21 -14.19 -13.15
C GLU A 134 -12.56 -15.42 -13.79
N SER A 135 -11.33 -15.29 -14.29
CA SER A 135 -10.57 -16.42 -14.83
C SER A 135 -9.92 -17.28 -13.76
N LEU A 136 -9.86 -16.81 -12.51
CA LEU A 136 -9.35 -17.62 -11.41
C LEU A 136 -10.35 -18.77 -11.12
N PRO A 137 -9.87 -20.00 -10.89
CA PRO A 137 -10.75 -21.08 -10.48
C PRO A 137 -11.33 -20.81 -9.07
N PRO A 138 -12.59 -21.16 -8.82
CA PRO A 138 -13.16 -21.06 -7.48
C PRO A 138 -12.44 -22.00 -6.52
N VAL A 139 -12.48 -21.69 -5.22
CA VAL A 139 -12.00 -22.59 -4.16
C VAL A 139 -12.66 -23.97 -4.30
N SER A 140 -11.87 -25.04 -4.23
CA SER A 140 -12.34 -26.42 -4.38
C SER A 140 -11.93 -27.30 -3.20
N PRO A 141 -12.75 -28.31 -2.81
CA PRO A 141 -12.36 -29.34 -1.85
C PRO A 141 -11.13 -30.15 -2.30
N ASP A 142 -10.86 -30.19 -3.60
CA ASP A 142 -9.70 -30.84 -4.22
C ASP A 142 -8.38 -30.08 -3.97
N ASP A 143 -8.44 -28.89 -3.37
CA ASP A 143 -7.26 -28.17 -2.91
C ASP A 143 -6.63 -28.86 -1.67
N THR A 144 -6.14 -30.09 -1.82
CA THR A 144 -5.64 -30.95 -0.72
C THR A 144 -4.12 -30.96 -0.57
N GLY A 145 -3.63 -31.44 0.59
CA GLY A 145 -2.21 -31.53 0.93
C GLY A 145 -1.68 -30.30 1.65
N LEU A 146 -0.37 -30.32 1.96
CA LEU A 146 0.31 -29.14 2.49
C LEU A 146 0.39 -28.07 1.38
N ARG A 147 -0.52 -27.10 1.43
CA ARG A 147 -0.58 -25.99 0.47
C ARG A 147 -1.25 -24.76 1.07
N LEU A 148 -0.94 -23.61 0.46
CA LEU A 148 -1.65 -22.37 0.71
C LEU A 148 -2.66 -22.11 -0.41
N VAL A 149 -3.93 -21.96 -0.07
CA VAL A 149 -4.95 -21.41 -0.95
C VAL A 149 -5.03 -19.89 -0.68
N LEU A 150 -4.56 -19.11 -1.64
CA LEU A 150 -4.57 -17.65 -1.58
C LEU A 150 -5.80 -17.11 -2.31
N ILE A 151 -6.61 -16.33 -1.60
CA ILE A 151 -7.88 -15.79 -2.10
C ILE A 151 -7.79 -14.26 -2.13
N PRO A 152 -7.54 -13.63 -3.28
CA PRO A 152 -7.54 -12.18 -3.38
C PRO A 152 -8.96 -11.64 -3.23
N LEU A 153 -9.16 -10.64 -2.38
CA LEU A 153 -10.44 -10.02 -2.10
C LEU A 153 -10.38 -8.52 -2.41
N GLU A 154 -11.36 -8.04 -3.17
CA GLU A 154 -11.43 -6.63 -3.52
C GLU A 154 -11.42 -5.70 -2.28
N PRO A 155 -10.82 -4.50 -2.39
CA PRO A 155 -10.00 -4.05 -3.51
C PRO A 155 -8.60 -4.70 -3.43
N ASP A 156 -8.25 -5.56 -4.38
CA ASP A 156 -6.91 -6.15 -4.47
C ASP A 156 -6.42 -6.02 -5.91
N SER A 157 -5.10 -6.08 -6.11
CA SER A 157 -4.49 -6.05 -7.41
C SER A 157 -3.79 -7.37 -7.68
N LEU A 158 -4.32 -8.11 -8.64
CA LEU A 158 -3.73 -9.36 -9.10
C LEU A 158 -2.33 -9.19 -9.72
N TRP A 159 -1.94 -7.96 -10.07
CA TRP A 159 -0.71 -7.63 -10.79
C TRP A 159 0.58 -8.08 -10.09
N PHE A 160 0.61 -8.14 -8.76
CA PHE A 160 1.82 -8.48 -7.98
C PHE A 160 1.69 -9.77 -7.15
N LEU A 161 0.57 -10.48 -7.26
CA LEU A 161 0.35 -11.71 -6.48
C LEU A 161 1.37 -12.78 -6.82
N ASP A 162 1.67 -12.97 -8.10
CA ASP A 162 2.62 -13.99 -8.56
C ASP A 162 4.01 -13.80 -7.95
N ASP A 163 4.46 -12.55 -7.78
CA ASP A 163 5.76 -12.28 -7.18
C ASP A 163 5.74 -12.60 -5.67
N ALA A 164 4.63 -12.29 -4.99
CA ALA A 164 4.50 -12.56 -3.56
C ALA A 164 4.38 -14.06 -3.28
N VAL A 165 3.68 -14.77 -4.15
CA VAL A 165 3.58 -16.24 -4.16
C VAL A 165 4.96 -16.86 -4.35
N LYS A 166 5.73 -16.45 -5.37
CA LYS A 166 7.07 -16.99 -5.59
C LYS A 166 7.99 -16.81 -4.38
N LEU A 167 7.97 -15.63 -3.75
CA LEU A 167 8.75 -15.40 -2.54
C LEU A 167 8.26 -16.26 -1.37
N TYR A 168 6.94 -16.40 -1.19
CA TYR A 168 6.37 -17.27 -0.17
C TYR A 168 6.80 -18.74 -0.34
N GLU A 169 6.71 -19.26 -1.57
CA GLU A 169 7.13 -20.62 -1.91
C GLU A 169 8.63 -20.80 -1.66
N GLN A 170 9.47 -19.81 -1.99
CA GLN A 170 10.90 -19.83 -1.68
C GLN A 170 11.20 -19.86 -0.18
N ILE A 171 10.42 -19.15 0.64
CA ILE A 171 10.63 -19.10 2.09
C ILE A 171 10.22 -20.44 2.75
N THR A 172 9.11 -21.03 2.29
CA THR A 172 8.40 -22.09 3.03
C THR A 172 8.50 -23.48 2.40
N ASP A 173 8.76 -23.56 1.10
CA ASP A 173 8.62 -24.79 0.30
C ASP A 173 7.20 -25.38 0.41
N ILE A 174 6.19 -24.50 0.44
CA ILE A 174 4.76 -24.84 0.42
C ILE A 174 4.15 -24.27 -0.87
N PRO A 175 3.55 -25.10 -1.74
CA PRO A 175 2.94 -24.63 -2.97
C PRO A 175 1.72 -23.74 -2.72
N VAL A 176 1.48 -22.78 -3.62
CA VAL A 176 0.33 -21.86 -3.56
C VAL A 176 -0.64 -22.10 -4.71
N SER A 177 -1.92 -22.20 -4.38
CA SER A 177 -3.04 -22.14 -5.32
C SER A 177 -3.75 -20.79 -5.20
N ILE A 178 -3.74 -19.98 -6.26
CA ILE A 178 -4.59 -18.78 -6.31
C ILE A 178 -6.01 -19.22 -6.70
N ARG A 179 -6.99 -18.82 -5.88
CA ARG A 179 -8.42 -19.17 -6.05
C ARG A 179 -9.28 -17.93 -5.85
N ARG A 180 -10.49 -17.94 -6.41
CA ARG A 180 -11.50 -16.92 -6.11
C ARG A 180 -12.62 -17.46 -5.23
N LEU A 181 -13.34 -16.56 -4.58
CA LEU A 181 -14.68 -16.87 -4.09
C LEU A 181 -15.66 -16.94 -5.26
N GLU A 182 -16.70 -17.77 -5.13
CA GLU A 182 -17.79 -17.81 -6.13
C GLU A 182 -18.58 -16.51 -6.14
N GLU A 183 -18.84 -15.96 -4.95
CA GLU A 183 -19.53 -14.70 -4.76
C GLU A 183 -18.51 -13.60 -4.44
N PRO A 184 -18.67 -12.38 -5.00
CA PRO A 184 -17.82 -11.25 -4.66
C PRO A 184 -17.84 -10.94 -3.16
N TRP A 185 -16.68 -10.59 -2.62
CA TRP A 185 -16.58 -10.25 -1.20
C TRP A 185 -17.00 -8.82 -0.93
N GLU A 186 -18.08 -8.64 -0.19
CA GLU A 186 -18.57 -7.29 0.15
C GLU A 186 -18.15 -6.86 1.55
N TRP A 187 -17.42 -5.74 1.61
CA TRP A 187 -17.16 -5.03 2.86
C TRP A 187 -18.38 -4.18 3.24
N LYS A 188 -18.74 -4.18 4.53
CA LYS A 188 -19.82 -3.33 5.04
C LYS A 188 -19.32 -1.90 5.26
N THR A 189 -20.10 -1.08 5.96
CA THR A 189 -19.61 0.20 6.49
C THR A 189 -18.47 -0.07 7.48
N PRO A 190 -17.32 0.60 7.37
CA PRO A 190 -16.22 0.43 8.31
C PRO A 190 -16.62 0.91 9.71
N GLU A 191 -16.15 0.21 10.75
CA GLU A 191 -16.44 0.57 12.15
C GLU A 191 -15.61 1.76 12.63
N ARG A 192 -14.48 2.04 11.97
CA ARG A 192 -13.61 3.18 12.28
C ARG A 192 -13.35 4.03 11.06
N ILE A 193 -13.19 5.33 11.30
CA ILE A 193 -12.56 6.21 10.30
C ILE A 193 -11.07 5.85 10.15
N ALA A 194 -10.44 6.29 9.06
CA ALA A 194 -9.01 6.13 8.90
C ALA A 194 -8.25 6.75 10.08
N ARG A 195 -7.24 6.04 10.61
CA ARG A 195 -6.35 6.50 11.70
C ARG A 195 -7.07 6.91 12.98
N GLN A 196 -8.31 6.44 13.22
CA GLN A 196 -9.12 6.86 14.37
C GLN A 196 -8.39 6.76 15.70
N ARG A 197 -7.70 5.64 15.98
CA ARG A 197 -6.98 5.46 17.25
C ARG A 197 -5.80 6.41 17.43
N GLU A 198 -5.08 6.71 16.36
CA GLU A 198 -3.98 7.68 16.40
C GLU A 198 -4.51 9.09 16.70
N VAL A 199 -5.58 9.48 16.01
CA VAL A 199 -6.27 10.75 16.15
C VAL A 199 -6.83 10.91 17.58
N GLN A 200 -7.44 9.87 18.13
CA GLN A 200 -7.93 9.85 19.50
C GLN A 200 -6.80 10.00 20.52
N ARG A 201 -5.63 9.37 20.30
CA ARG A 201 -4.45 9.53 21.17
C ARG A 201 -3.93 10.96 21.15
N LEU A 202 -3.90 11.62 19.99
CA LEU A 202 -3.46 13.01 19.87
C LEU A 202 -4.42 14.01 20.54
N LEU A 203 -5.71 13.68 20.63
CA LEU A 203 -6.70 14.48 21.36
C LEU A 203 -6.73 14.20 22.86
N HIS A 204 -6.18 13.08 23.30
CA HIS A 204 -6.10 12.75 24.71
C HIS A 204 -4.98 13.56 25.38
N VAL A 205 -5.34 14.35 26.39
CA VAL A 205 -4.40 15.11 27.21
C VAL A 205 -4.23 14.41 28.55
N GLU A 206 -2.99 14.07 28.90
CA GLU A 206 -2.67 13.46 30.19
C GLU A 206 -3.14 14.36 31.34
N GLY A 207 -3.85 13.77 32.32
CA GLY A 207 -4.41 14.50 33.46
C GLY A 207 -5.79 15.14 33.23
N GLN A 208 -6.36 15.02 32.01
CA GLN A 208 -7.75 15.40 31.73
C GLN A 208 -8.69 14.18 31.74
N PRO A 209 -9.99 14.38 32.03
CA PRO A 209 -10.97 13.29 31.93
C PRO A 209 -10.98 12.72 30.50
N PRO A 210 -11.16 11.39 30.35
CA PRO A 210 -11.18 10.75 29.05
C PRO A 210 -12.32 11.31 28.18
N ILE A 211 -11.99 11.65 26.94
CA ILE A 211 -12.96 12.12 25.96
C ILE A 211 -13.77 10.93 25.47
N ASP A 212 -15.11 11.03 25.55
CA ASP A 212 -15.99 10.07 24.90
C ASP A 212 -16.08 10.35 23.39
N PHE A 213 -15.45 9.48 22.61
CA PHE A 213 -15.42 9.54 21.15
C PHE A 213 -16.60 8.82 20.48
N THR A 214 -17.55 8.29 21.26
CA THR A 214 -18.70 7.56 20.72
C THR A 214 -19.52 8.43 19.78
N GLY A 215 -19.79 7.92 18.57
CA GLY A 215 -20.60 8.60 17.55
C GLY A 215 -19.91 9.80 16.87
N TRP A 216 -18.60 10.00 17.06
CA TRP A 216 -17.90 11.08 16.37
C TRP A 216 -17.79 10.82 14.86
N SER A 217 -18.19 11.82 14.07
CA SER A 217 -18.03 11.81 12.61
C SER A 217 -16.64 12.33 12.18
N PRO A 218 -16.16 12.03 10.96
CA PRO A 218 -14.93 12.61 10.43
C PRO A 218 -14.91 14.15 10.54
N LYS A 219 -16.05 14.79 10.30
CA LYS A 219 -16.22 16.25 10.41
C LYS A 219 -15.98 16.74 11.84
N ARG A 220 -16.53 16.06 12.85
CA ARG A 220 -16.35 16.42 14.26
C ARG A 220 -14.89 16.30 14.70
N TYR A 221 -14.19 15.25 14.27
CA TYR A 221 -12.74 15.15 14.48
C TYR A 221 -12.00 16.34 13.85
N ALA A 222 -12.27 16.63 12.58
CA ALA A 222 -11.61 17.73 11.87
C ALA A 222 -11.81 19.10 12.53
N GLU A 223 -13.04 19.42 12.95
CA GLU A 223 -13.36 20.68 13.64
C GLU A 223 -12.62 20.79 14.98
N THR A 224 -12.59 19.71 15.76
CA THR A 224 -11.89 19.67 17.06
C THR A 224 -10.39 19.87 16.89
N PHE A 225 -9.79 19.22 15.89
CA PHE A 225 -8.36 19.39 15.58
C PHE A 225 -8.02 20.82 15.17
N ARG A 226 -8.83 21.44 14.30
CA ARG A 226 -8.62 22.83 13.86
C ARG A 226 -8.67 23.81 15.03
N ALA A 227 -9.65 23.66 15.92
CA ALA A 227 -9.78 24.50 17.10
C ALA A 227 -8.53 24.40 18.00
N ASN A 228 -7.98 23.19 18.16
CA ASN A 228 -6.80 22.96 19.01
C ASN A 228 -5.49 23.56 18.46
N VAL A 229 -5.43 23.90 17.16
CA VAL A 229 -4.23 24.47 16.52
C VAL A 229 -4.43 25.86 15.95
N GLU A 230 -5.57 26.51 16.25
CA GLU A 230 -5.89 27.83 15.72
C GLU A 230 -4.82 28.88 16.08
N THR A 231 -4.27 28.80 17.29
CA THR A 231 -3.21 29.69 17.79
C THR A 231 -1.80 29.14 17.58
N ALA A 232 -1.66 27.95 16.95
CA ALA A 232 -0.38 27.32 16.71
C ALA A 232 0.36 27.93 15.51
N ASP A 233 1.66 27.64 15.41
CA ASP A 233 2.48 28.08 14.29
C ASP A 233 2.02 27.47 12.94
N ALA A 234 2.50 28.04 11.83
CA ALA A 234 2.09 27.63 10.49
C ALA A 234 2.42 26.17 10.16
N PHE A 235 3.51 25.62 10.68
CA PHE A 235 3.89 24.23 10.45
C PHE A 235 2.95 23.29 11.21
N SER A 236 2.62 23.60 12.46
CA SER A 236 1.63 22.85 13.24
C SER A 236 0.26 22.81 12.57
N ARG A 237 -0.24 23.96 12.08
CA ARG A 237 -1.51 24.03 11.33
C ARG A 237 -1.46 23.20 10.04
N TRP A 238 -0.35 23.25 9.31
CA TRP A 238 -0.16 22.44 8.10
C TRP A 238 -0.17 20.94 8.40
N GLN A 239 0.50 20.49 9.46
CA GLN A 239 0.48 19.07 9.88
C GLN A 239 -0.92 18.60 10.23
N VAL A 240 -1.69 19.43 10.94
CA VAL A 240 -3.08 19.11 11.28
C VAL A 240 -3.96 19.03 10.04
N GLU A 241 -3.84 19.96 9.08
CA GLU A 241 -4.59 19.84 7.82
C GLU A 241 -4.19 18.59 7.03
N LYS A 242 -2.92 18.16 7.07
CA LYS A 242 -2.49 16.88 6.48
C LYS A 242 -3.20 15.69 7.16
N LEU A 243 -3.27 15.69 8.49
CA LEU A 243 -3.98 14.65 9.24
C LEU A 243 -5.48 14.66 8.97
N ILE A 244 -6.10 15.85 8.92
CA ILE A 244 -7.52 16.02 8.59
C ILE A 244 -7.80 15.47 7.19
N ALA A 245 -6.99 15.82 6.20
CA ALA A 245 -7.13 15.30 4.86
C ALA A 245 -7.07 13.76 4.85
N ALA A 246 -6.13 13.18 5.59
CA ALA A 246 -6.01 11.72 5.72
C ALA A 246 -7.27 11.07 6.31
N ILE A 247 -7.83 11.60 7.41
CA ILE A 247 -9.03 11.00 8.04
C ILE A 247 -10.31 11.19 7.21
N THR A 248 -10.36 12.22 6.35
CA THR A 248 -11.53 12.49 5.50
C THR A 248 -11.52 11.80 4.15
N SER A 249 -10.33 11.47 3.62
CA SER A 249 -10.18 10.93 2.26
C SER A 249 -9.78 9.46 2.20
N ALA A 250 -9.12 8.94 3.24
CA ALA A 250 -8.72 7.54 3.27
C ALA A 250 -9.89 6.62 3.63
N PRO A 251 -9.91 5.38 3.12
CA PRO A 251 -10.92 4.39 3.49
C PRO A 251 -10.87 4.11 5.00
N GLY A 252 -12.03 3.80 5.58
CA GLY A 252 -12.13 3.43 6.99
C GLY A 252 -11.43 2.10 7.32
N GLN A 253 -11.46 1.72 8.60
CA GLN A 253 -10.88 0.47 9.08
C GLN A 253 -11.96 -0.51 9.54
N TYR A 254 -11.69 -1.80 9.32
CA TYR A 254 -12.62 -2.89 9.56
C TYR A 254 -12.17 -3.78 10.72
N GLU A 255 -13.06 -4.09 11.66
CA GLU A 255 -12.77 -5.11 12.68
C GLU A 255 -12.78 -6.47 12.01
N VAL A 256 -11.64 -7.16 11.97
CA VAL A 256 -11.51 -8.34 11.11
C VAL A 256 -12.22 -9.59 11.66
N ALA A 257 -12.48 -9.66 12.96
CA ALA A 257 -13.01 -10.89 13.57
C ALA A 257 -14.37 -11.34 13.03
N PRO A 258 -15.39 -10.47 12.88
CA PRO A 258 -16.64 -10.81 12.20
C PRO A 258 -16.43 -11.26 10.75
N HIS A 259 -15.49 -10.64 10.03
CA HIS A 259 -15.17 -10.99 8.65
C HIS A 259 -14.50 -12.36 8.54
N LEU A 260 -13.59 -12.70 9.45
CA LEU A 260 -12.98 -14.03 9.49
C LEU A 260 -14.03 -15.11 9.76
N LYS A 261 -14.99 -14.85 10.64
CA LYS A 261 -16.11 -15.78 10.88
C LYS A 261 -16.91 -16.02 9.60
N ARG A 262 -17.30 -14.94 8.91
CA ARG A 262 -18.05 -15.02 7.64
C ARG A 262 -17.27 -15.75 6.56
N LEU A 263 -15.95 -15.52 6.46
CA LEU A 263 -15.09 -16.20 5.49
C LEU A 263 -15.10 -17.72 5.72
N LYS A 264 -14.96 -18.17 6.97
CA LYS A 264 -15.03 -19.60 7.30
C LYS A 264 -16.37 -20.22 6.89
N GLU A 265 -17.46 -19.52 7.16
CA GLU A 265 -18.81 -19.94 6.73
C GLU A 265 -18.90 -20.08 5.20
N HIS A 266 -18.29 -19.17 4.42
CA HIS A 266 -18.24 -19.27 2.95
C HIS A 266 -17.37 -20.44 2.46
N LEU A 267 -16.32 -20.78 3.21
CA LEU A 267 -15.39 -21.85 2.85
C LEU A 267 -15.84 -23.23 3.31
N LYS A 268 -16.81 -23.33 4.23
CA LYS A 268 -17.17 -24.56 4.94
C LYS A 268 -17.37 -25.78 4.05
N GLU A 269 -18.13 -25.65 2.96
CA GLU A 269 -18.44 -26.76 2.04
C GLU A 269 -17.43 -26.89 0.88
N LYS A 270 -16.58 -25.87 0.71
CA LYS A 270 -15.64 -25.74 -0.42
C LYS A 270 -14.20 -26.01 -0.03
N ARG A 271 -13.90 -26.06 1.26
CA ARG A 271 -12.56 -26.31 1.77
C ARG A 271 -12.20 -27.79 1.72
N SER A 272 -10.90 -28.06 1.64
CA SER A 272 -10.38 -29.41 1.75
C SER A 272 -10.60 -29.97 3.15
N ALA A 273 -10.76 -31.29 3.22
CA ALA A 273 -10.76 -32.01 4.48
C ALA A 273 -9.34 -32.19 5.07
N ASP A 274 -8.29 -31.97 4.27
CA ASP A 274 -6.91 -32.01 4.75
C ASP A 274 -6.62 -30.75 5.59
N TRP A 275 -6.28 -30.95 6.86
CA TRP A 275 -5.99 -29.87 7.80
C TRP A 275 -4.72 -29.07 7.43
N ARG A 276 -3.87 -29.64 6.56
CA ARG A 276 -2.65 -29.00 6.07
C ARG A 276 -2.91 -28.00 4.94
N THR A 277 -4.13 -27.97 4.40
CA THR A 277 -4.56 -26.93 3.47
C THR A 277 -4.89 -25.66 4.24
N MET A 278 -4.10 -24.62 4.02
CA MET A 278 -4.27 -23.32 4.67
C MET A 278 -5.01 -22.37 3.75
N TYR A 279 -5.87 -21.51 4.31
CA TYR A 279 -6.64 -20.53 3.55
C TYR A 279 -6.27 -19.13 3.99
N VAL A 280 -5.84 -18.28 3.07
CA VAL A 280 -5.57 -16.86 3.36
C VAL A 280 -6.32 -15.97 2.37
N ALA A 281 -7.24 -15.18 2.89
CA ALA A 281 -7.85 -14.07 2.19
C ALA A 281 -6.93 -12.85 2.21
N LEU A 282 -6.50 -12.39 1.04
CA LEU A 282 -5.62 -11.23 0.86
C LEU A 282 -6.42 -10.01 0.43
N THR A 283 -6.15 -8.84 1.01
CA THR A 283 -6.89 -7.62 0.67
C THR A 283 -6.06 -6.35 0.85
N ARG A 284 -6.43 -5.27 0.15
CA ARG A 284 -5.94 -3.92 0.43
C ARG A 284 -6.79 -3.18 1.46
N THR A 285 -7.82 -3.80 2.04
CA THR A 285 -8.67 -3.14 3.05
C THR A 285 -7.90 -2.96 4.36
N ASN A 286 -8.00 -1.78 5.00
CA ASN A 286 -7.37 -1.54 6.30
C ASN A 286 -8.15 -2.30 7.40
N ILE A 287 -7.46 -3.17 8.14
CA ILE A 287 -8.09 -4.01 9.16
C ILE A 287 -7.48 -3.77 10.54
N TYR A 288 -8.28 -4.00 11.57
CA TYR A 288 -7.84 -3.97 12.96
C TYR A 288 -8.45 -5.14 13.75
N SER A 289 -7.94 -5.35 14.96
CA SER A 289 -8.63 -6.17 15.96
C SER A 289 -8.53 -5.57 17.36
N GLY A 290 -9.68 -5.48 18.04
CA GLY A 290 -9.78 -4.96 19.41
C GLY A 290 -9.24 -3.54 19.48
N ASP A 291 -8.30 -3.28 20.39
CA ASP A 291 -7.71 -1.95 20.60
C ASP A 291 -6.50 -1.63 19.72
N SER A 292 -6.11 -2.55 18.84
CA SER A 292 -5.00 -2.33 17.91
C SER A 292 -5.28 -1.15 16.96
N ASN A 293 -4.23 -0.41 16.59
CA ASN A 293 -4.32 0.63 15.57
C ASN A 293 -4.61 0.04 14.19
N PHE A 294 -3.96 -1.09 13.90
CA PHE A 294 -4.14 -1.94 12.74
C PHE A 294 -3.51 -3.30 13.05
N ILE A 295 -3.77 -4.29 12.19
CA ILE A 295 -3.02 -5.55 12.17
C ILE A 295 -2.73 -5.92 10.71
N PHE A 296 -1.64 -6.65 10.46
CA PHE A 296 -1.36 -7.17 9.12
C PHE A 296 -2.19 -8.41 8.80
N SER A 297 -2.49 -9.23 9.79
CA SER A 297 -3.24 -10.46 9.59
C SER A 297 -3.92 -10.94 10.86
N MET A 298 -5.03 -11.67 10.69
CA MET A 298 -5.64 -12.47 11.75
C MET A 298 -5.94 -13.86 11.22
N ALA A 299 -5.47 -14.88 11.94
CA ALA A 299 -5.66 -16.29 11.61
C ALA A 299 -6.41 -17.01 12.72
N SER A 300 -7.10 -18.09 12.36
CA SER A 300 -7.69 -19.05 13.31
C SER A 300 -6.83 -20.32 13.37
N CYS A 301 -6.67 -20.88 14.57
CA CYS A 301 -5.91 -22.14 14.80
C CYS A 301 -6.86 -23.36 14.77
N PRO A 302 -6.37 -24.58 14.50
CA PRO A 302 -7.11 -25.84 14.68
C PRO A 302 -7.65 -26.01 16.11
N PRO A 303 -8.63 -26.92 16.34
CA PRO A 303 -9.28 -27.82 15.37
C PRO A 303 -10.40 -27.13 14.57
N ALA A 304 -10.56 -25.81 14.71
CA ALA A 304 -11.58 -25.05 14.01
C ALA A 304 -11.34 -25.04 12.49
N GLU A 305 -12.38 -24.64 11.74
CA GLU A 305 -12.24 -24.31 10.33
C GLU A 305 -11.16 -23.23 10.17
N THR A 306 -9.93 -23.61 9.80
CA THR A 306 -8.80 -22.70 9.65
C THR A 306 -8.96 -21.79 8.43
N ALA A 307 -8.76 -20.50 8.66
CA ALA A 307 -8.61 -19.47 7.65
C ALA A 307 -7.89 -18.27 8.28
N ALA A 308 -7.38 -17.38 7.43
CA ALA A 308 -6.83 -16.10 7.84
C ALA A 308 -7.22 -14.97 6.88
N PHE A 309 -7.20 -13.75 7.40
CA PHE A 309 -7.15 -12.52 6.61
C PHE A 309 -5.74 -11.95 6.67
N LEU A 310 -5.27 -11.42 5.54
CA LEU A 310 -4.06 -10.62 5.43
C LEU A 310 -4.40 -9.31 4.71
N SER A 311 -4.05 -8.19 5.34
CA SER A 311 -4.10 -6.87 4.73
C SER A 311 -2.70 -6.34 4.47
N TYR A 312 -2.48 -5.86 3.25
CA TYR A 312 -1.26 -5.14 2.90
C TYR A 312 -1.47 -3.63 2.84
N TYR A 313 -2.63 -3.10 3.28
CA TYR A 313 -2.91 -1.66 3.27
C TYR A 313 -1.82 -0.85 3.97
N MET A 314 -1.39 -1.32 5.15
CA MET A 314 -0.36 -0.67 5.97
C MET A 314 1.07 -0.96 5.48
N MET A 315 1.25 -1.75 4.41
CA MET A 315 2.56 -2.06 3.80
C MET A 315 2.86 -1.16 2.59
N LEU A 316 1.84 -0.46 2.08
CA LEU A 316 1.94 0.43 0.92
C LEU A 316 2.77 1.67 1.23
N SER A 317 3.61 2.07 0.28
CA SER A 317 4.42 3.28 0.42
C SER A 317 3.55 4.53 0.59
N SER A 318 2.39 4.57 -0.08
CA SER A 318 1.42 5.67 0.04
C SER A 318 0.82 5.80 1.43
N THR A 319 0.70 4.69 2.16
CA THR A 319 0.20 4.68 3.55
C THR A 319 1.28 5.10 4.54
N LEU A 320 2.54 4.79 4.22
CA LEU A 320 3.70 5.01 5.09
C LEU A 320 4.44 6.32 4.81
N ASP A 321 3.97 7.13 3.86
CA ASP A 321 4.70 8.29 3.33
C ASP A 321 6.13 7.93 2.85
N GLU A 322 6.32 6.69 2.37
CA GLU A 322 7.62 6.20 1.86
C GLU A 322 7.79 6.57 0.39
N SER A 323 8.88 7.26 0.07
CA SER A 323 9.31 7.55 -1.30
C SER A 323 10.76 7.10 -1.51
N PRO A 324 11.06 6.39 -2.59
CA PRO A 324 10.15 5.97 -3.66
C PRO A 324 9.23 4.80 -3.25
N ALA A 325 8.10 4.68 -3.94
CA ALA A 325 7.31 3.45 -3.95
C ALA A 325 8.13 2.30 -4.54
N SER A 326 7.95 1.08 -4.03
CA SER A 326 8.71 -0.09 -4.46
C SER A 326 7.85 -1.35 -4.40
N ARG A 327 7.39 -1.80 -5.56
CA ARG A 327 6.69 -3.09 -5.71
C ARG A 327 7.48 -4.24 -5.09
N ALA A 328 8.80 -4.31 -5.32
CA ALA A 328 9.63 -5.37 -4.74
C ALA A 328 9.55 -5.41 -3.21
N ARG A 329 9.62 -4.25 -2.55
CA ARG A 329 9.47 -4.15 -1.09
C ARG A 329 8.06 -4.52 -0.63
N LEU A 330 7.03 -4.07 -1.34
CA LEU A 330 5.64 -4.46 -1.04
C LEU A 330 5.46 -5.98 -1.14
N THR A 331 5.97 -6.59 -2.22
CA THR A 331 5.94 -8.03 -2.45
C THR A 331 6.64 -8.80 -1.33
N GLU A 332 7.83 -8.37 -0.88
CA GLU A 332 8.51 -8.97 0.27
C GLU A 332 7.67 -8.87 1.55
N ARG A 333 7.09 -7.70 1.84
CA ARG A 333 6.25 -7.48 3.03
C ARG A 333 5.02 -8.40 3.02
N ILE A 334 4.38 -8.56 1.86
CA ILE A 334 3.25 -9.49 1.66
C ILE A 334 3.71 -10.92 1.90
N ALA A 335 4.80 -11.36 1.26
CA ALA A 335 5.30 -12.73 1.40
C ALA A 335 5.65 -13.08 2.85
N LYS A 336 6.38 -12.21 3.56
CA LYS A 336 6.71 -12.38 4.98
C LYS A 336 5.45 -12.49 5.84
N SER A 337 4.46 -11.63 5.60
CA SER A 337 3.20 -11.66 6.35
C SER A 337 2.34 -12.88 6.01
N LEU A 338 2.39 -13.37 4.76
CA LEU A 338 1.72 -14.61 4.34
C LEU A 338 2.28 -15.81 5.10
N VAL A 339 3.59 -15.84 5.36
CA VAL A 339 4.21 -16.90 6.19
C VAL A 339 3.58 -16.94 7.57
N ALA A 340 3.48 -15.80 8.26
CA ALA A 340 2.85 -15.73 9.58
C ALA A 340 1.35 -16.08 9.54
N ALA A 341 0.61 -15.60 8.54
CA ALA A 341 -0.84 -15.83 8.41
C ALA A 341 -1.20 -17.28 8.06
N SER A 342 -0.32 -17.98 7.34
CA SER A 342 -0.53 -19.36 6.91
C SER A 342 -0.01 -20.38 7.93
N ILE A 343 1.26 -20.31 8.33
CA ILE A 343 1.91 -21.33 9.19
C ILE A 343 1.20 -21.47 10.55
N TRP A 344 0.65 -20.38 11.09
CA TRP A 344 -0.13 -20.43 12.32
C TRP A 344 -1.35 -21.38 12.24
N GLN A 345 -1.92 -21.56 11.05
CA GLN A 345 -3.05 -22.48 10.83
C GLN A 345 -2.65 -23.96 10.94
N LEU A 346 -1.34 -24.26 10.91
CA LEU A 346 -0.80 -25.62 11.07
C LEU A 346 -0.50 -25.95 12.54
N ASP A 347 -0.95 -25.13 13.49
CA ASP A 347 -0.65 -25.24 14.93
C ASP A 347 0.86 -25.13 15.23
N ILE A 348 1.61 -24.44 14.37
CA ILE A 348 3.02 -24.13 14.60
C ILE A 348 3.10 -22.76 15.29
N PRO A 349 3.63 -22.69 16.53
CA PRO A 349 3.76 -21.44 17.26
C PRO A 349 4.73 -20.50 16.55
N ARG A 350 4.55 -19.19 16.81
CA ARG A 350 5.43 -18.15 16.28
C ARG A 350 6.86 -18.34 16.77
N SER A 351 7.82 -18.03 15.90
CA SER A 351 9.23 -18.02 16.29
C SER A 351 9.53 -16.90 17.28
N THR A 352 10.42 -17.19 18.24
CA THR A 352 11.06 -16.19 19.10
C THR A 352 12.25 -15.53 18.42
N ASP A 353 12.75 -16.09 17.30
CA ASP A 353 13.80 -15.48 16.49
C ASP A 353 13.22 -14.27 15.74
N PRO A 354 13.71 -13.05 16.03
CA PRO A 354 13.22 -11.85 15.40
C PRO A 354 13.50 -11.77 13.89
N ALA A 355 14.42 -12.55 13.35
CA ALA A 355 14.66 -12.60 11.90
C ALA A 355 13.64 -13.49 11.19
N CYS A 356 12.94 -14.39 11.88
CA CYS A 356 12.02 -15.32 11.25
C CYS A 356 10.72 -14.63 10.81
N PRO A 357 10.21 -14.86 9.58
CA PRO A 357 8.92 -14.34 9.10
C PRO A 357 7.71 -14.68 9.97
N THR A 358 7.77 -15.78 10.75
CA THR A 358 6.67 -16.14 11.67
C THR A 358 6.70 -15.35 12.98
N SER A 359 7.78 -14.63 13.29
CA SER A 359 7.84 -13.78 14.48
C SER A 359 6.80 -12.66 14.36
N TYR A 360 6.24 -12.21 15.48
CA TYR A 360 5.25 -11.12 15.44
C TYR A 360 5.88 -9.78 15.01
N PRO A 361 5.39 -9.15 13.92
CA PRO A 361 5.75 -7.78 13.58
C PRO A 361 4.74 -6.82 14.22
N ASP A 362 5.20 -6.01 15.16
CA ASP A 362 4.42 -4.94 15.81
C ASP A 362 4.30 -3.66 14.95
N GLY A 363 4.97 -3.64 13.79
CA GLY A 363 4.91 -2.57 12.81
C GLY A 363 5.73 -2.89 11.55
N VAL A 364 5.68 -1.99 10.58
CA VAL A 364 6.33 -2.20 9.27
C VAL A 364 7.85 -2.25 9.38
N SER A 365 8.46 -1.40 10.23
CA SER A 365 9.90 -1.45 10.48
C SER A 365 10.36 -2.83 10.96
N ARG A 366 9.55 -3.47 11.82
CA ARG A 366 9.83 -4.82 12.30
C ARG A 366 9.65 -5.88 11.23
N LEU A 367 8.61 -5.76 10.39
CA LEU A 367 8.38 -6.60 9.23
C LEU A 367 9.54 -6.52 8.21
N ASP A 368 10.09 -5.33 8.00
CA ASP A 368 11.22 -5.13 7.08
C ASP A 368 12.51 -5.80 7.57
N GLN A 369 12.72 -5.86 8.89
CA GLN A 369 13.87 -6.52 9.51
C GLN A 369 13.83 -8.05 9.45
N GLN A 370 12.67 -8.66 9.19
CA GLN A 370 12.58 -10.11 9.04
C GLN A 370 13.33 -10.55 7.77
N ALA A 371 14.01 -11.69 7.85
CA ALA A 371 14.67 -12.32 6.73
C ALA A 371 13.66 -13.05 5.84
N LEU A 372 14.06 -13.45 4.63
CA LEU A 372 13.26 -14.30 3.73
C LEU A 372 13.55 -15.79 3.96
N VAL A 373 13.80 -16.19 5.20
CA VAL A 373 14.09 -17.59 5.58
C VAL A 373 13.45 -17.93 6.91
N LEU A 374 12.95 -19.16 7.04
CA LEU A 374 12.47 -19.68 8.31
C LEU A 374 13.64 -19.97 9.26
N SER A 375 13.44 -19.71 10.56
CA SER A 375 14.32 -20.19 11.62
C SER A 375 14.34 -21.72 11.67
N ALA A 376 15.42 -22.30 12.20
CA ALA A 376 15.61 -23.75 12.26
C ALA A 376 14.42 -24.48 12.95
N ASP A 377 13.93 -23.93 14.06
CA ASP A 377 12.82 -24.52 14.82
C ASP A 377 11.50 -24.57 14.03
N ILE A 378 11.21 -23.53 13.26
CA ILE A 378 9.99 -23.47 12.44
C ILE A 378 10.12 -24.42 11.24
N ARG A 379 11.30 -24.48 10.63
CA ARG A 379 11.58 -25.41 9.54
C ARG A 379 11.39 -26.87 10.00
N SER A 380 11.95 -27.23 11.14
CA SER A 380 11.80 -28.59 11.70
C SER A 380 10.34 -28.93 12.02
N GLN A 381 9.56 -27.99 12.54
CA GLN A 381 8.12 -28.21 12.78
C GLN A 381 7.35 -28.38 11.48
N LEU A 382 7.64 -27.56 10.46
CA LEU A 382 7.01 -27.67 9.16
C LEU A 382 7.35 -28.99 8.45
N GLU A 383 8.58 -29.49 8.58
CA GLU A 383 8.98 -30.82 8.11
C GLU A 383 8.15 -31.93 8.77
N LYS A 384 7.90 -31.86 10.08
CA LYS A 384 7.00 -32.82 10.76
C LYS A 384 5.57 -32.78 10.20
N VAL A 385 5.06 -31.60 9.87
CA VAL A 385 3.74 -31.46 9.23
C VAL A 385 3.76 -32.09 7.83
N ARG A 386 4.84 -31.91 7.08
CA ARG A 386 5.02 -32.50 5.74
C ARG A 386 5.00 -34.03 5.78
N ASP A 387 5.66 -34.63 6.78
CA ASP A 387 5.76 -36.08 6.95
C ASP A 387 4.53 -36.71 7.62
N SER A 388 3.66 -35.90 8.24
CA SER A 388 2.48 -36.39 8.94
C SER A 388 1.42 -36.92 7.98
N ALA A 389 1.09 -38.21 8.12
CA ALA A 389 0.05 -38.88 7.35
C ALA A 389 -1.35 -38.53 7.88
N GLY A 390 -1.83 -37.31 7.57
CA GLY A 390 -3.25 -36.95 7.56
C GLY A 390 -3.95 -36.70 8.91
N ALA A 391 -3.36 -37.02 10.06
CA ALA A 391 -3.95 -36.69 11.37
C ALA A 391 -3.43 -35.34 11.89
N PRO A 392 -4.30 -34.40 12.32
CA PRO A 392 -3.86 -33.17 12.95
C PRO A 392 -3.15 -33.47 14.28
N PRO A 393 -2.16 -32.65 14.69
CA PRO A 393 -1.54 -32.79 16.01
C PRO A 393 -2.61 -32.68 17.11
N ALA A 394 -2.50 -33.54 18.13
CA ALA A 394 -3.38 -33.47 19.29
C ALA A 394 -3.14 -32.13 20.00
N GLY A 395 -4.16 -31.26 20.02
CA GLY A 395 -4.03 -29.85 20.37
C GLY A 395 -3.34 -29.60 21.72
N ALA A 396 -2.49 -28.58 21.74
CA ALA A 396 -2.01 -27.98 22.99
C ALA A 396 -3.18 -27.27 23.71
N PRO A 397 -3.24 -27.31 25.06
CA PRO A 397 -4.27 -26.61 25.81
C PRO A 397 -4.13 -25.08 25.65
N PRO A 398 -5.24 -24.33 25.82
CA PRO A 398 -5.35 -22.90 25.55
C PRO A 398 -4.41 -22.01 26.37
#